data_AF-A0A8X6VZV1-F1
#
_entry.id   AF-A0A8X6VZV1-F1
#
_cell.length_a   1.000
_cell.length_b   1.000
_cell.length_c   1.000
_cell.angle_alpha   90.00
_cell.angle_beta   90.00
_cell.angle_gamma   90.00
#
_symmetry.space_group_name_H-M   'P 1'
#
loop_
_entity.id
_entity.type
_entity.pdbx_description
1 polymer ?
#
loop_
_entity_poly.entity_id
_entity_poly.type
_entity_poly.pdbx_seq_one_letter_code
_entity_poly.pdbx_strand_id
1 'polypeptide(L)'
;MCSRLHGGGRVRSTTPAEDRYIVLSAKRNRRTTAQQHRTARLKWCREHHNWTEQDWACILFSDESRFSLSSDCRRQLIWHESGTAYRPENIQEKDRYPTCSIMVWAGIMINGRTRLHVVANGTMTGQRYIDEVLLPHVRLFRGAVGDKFVFIDDNETCHRTLAAQDCLDSEGIQRLVWPARSLDLNPIENVWDALRRQVAGRNYPPTNKNTLILHSQRNGINCLNTCWIMLCKVWYEVWNVASHSTWTYPVLIPFFKVPADF
;
A
#
# COMPACT_ATOMS: atom_id res chain seq x y z
N MET A 1 30.24 20.85 42.21
CA MET A 1 30.43 19.41 41.89
C MET A 1 29.43 19.04 40.81
N CYS A 2 29.89 18.71 39.60
CA CYS A 2 29.03 18.33 38.48
C CYS A 2 29.12 16.80 38.31
N SER A 3 28.07 16.06 38.65
CA SER A 3 27.99 14.62 38.46
C SER A 3 27.42 14.31 37.07
N ARG A 4 28.13 13.46 36.30
CA ARG A 4 27.64 12.91 35.03
C ARG A 4 26.57 11.85 35.32
N LEU A 5 25.34 12.09 34.87
CA LEU A 5 24.33 11.03 34.80
C LEU A 5 24.60 10.16 33.57
N HIS A 6 24.56 8.83 33.77
CA HIS A 6 24.71 7.85 32.71
C HIS A 6 23.53 7.99 31.74
N GLY A 7 23.83 8.27 30.46
CA GLY A 7 22.82 8.40 29.42
C GLY A 7 22.07 7.08 29.24
N GLY A 8 20.81 7.05 29.68
CA GLY A 8 19.89 5.97 29.35
C GLY A 8 19.72 5.88 27.84
N GLY A 9 19.96 4.70 27.28
CA GLY A 9 19.73 4.42 25.87
C GLY A 9 18.34 4.86 25.43
N ARG A 10 18.28 5.50 24.26
CA ARG A 10 17.09 6.15 23.71
C ARG A 10 15.94 5.16 23.49
N VAL A 11 14.73 5.60 23.80
CA VAL A 11 13.46 4.83 23.72
C VAL A 11 13.14 4.36 22.29
N ARG A 12 12.55 3.16 22.19
CA ARG A 12 12.11 2.45 20.97
C ARG A 12 11.47 3.38 19.93
N SER A 13 11.91 3.23 18.68
CA SER A 13 11.54 4.02 17.50
C SER A 13 10.20 3.65 16.85
N THR A 14 9.45 2.72 17.42
CA THR A 14 8.10 2.35 16.96
C THR A 14 7.12 2.70 18.07
N THR A 15 6.04 3.39 17.72
CA THR A 15 4.97 3.57 18.71
C THR A 15 4.38 2.19 19.02
N PRO A 16 3.94 1.93 20.27
CA PRO A 16 3.22 0.69 20.60
C PRO A 16 2.00 0.46 19.70
N ALA A 17 1.46 1.51 19.06
CA ALA A 17 0.36 1.46 18.11
C ALA A 17 0.75 0.88 16.73
N GLU A 18 1.88 1.29 16.16
CA GLU A 18 2.40 0.77 14.87
C GLU A 18 2.83 -0.70 14.98
N ASP A 19 3.49 -1.03 16.10
CA ASP A 19 3.88 -2.41 16.41
C ASP A 19 2.69 -3.31 16.73
N ARG A 20 1.57 -2.73 17.17
CA ARG A 20 0.35 -3.47 17.52
C ARG A 20 -0.16 -4.25 16.32
N TYR A 21 -0.06 -3.71 15.10
CA TYR A 21 -0.53 -4.40 13.91
C TYR A 21 0.26 -5.69 13.64
N ILE A 22 1.60 -5.62 13.70
CA ILE A 22 2.47 -6.80 13.51
C ILE A 22 2.21 -7.84 14.59
N VAL A 23 2.06 -7.40 15.86
CA VAL A 23 1.76 -8.30 16.98
C VAL A 23 0.37 -8.94 16.86
N LEU A 24 -0.66 -8.16 16.51
CA LEU A 24 -2.02 -8.68 16.31
C LEU A 24 -2.10 -9.64 15.11
N SER A 25 -1.39 -9.32 14.02
CA SER A 25 -1.29 -10.18 12.85
C SER A 25 -0.57 -11.49 13.18
N ALA A 26 0.56 -11.45 13.87
CA ALA A 26 1.27 -12.64 14.34
C ALA A 26 0.39 -13.49 15.28
N LYS A 27 -0.41 -12.86 16.16
CA LYS A 27 -1.38 -13.60 16.99
C LYS A 27 -2.45 -14.32 16.17
N ARG A 28 -2.88 -13.73 15.05
CA ARG A 28 -3.82 -14.37 14.11
C ARG A 28 -3.14 -15.48 13.29
N ASN A 29 -1.89 -15.29 12.90
CA ASN A 29 -1.09 -16.27 12.18
C ASN A 29 -0.29 -17.14 13.16
N ARG A 30 -0.86 -18.28 13.56
CA ARG A 30 -0.24 -19.22 14.53
C ARG A 30 1.12 -19.79 14.11
N ARG A 31 1.62 -19.51 12.89
CA ARG A 31 2.88 -20.04 12.34
C ARG A 31 4.07 -19.07 12.43
N THR A 32 3.85 -17.77 12.62
CA THR A 32 4.94 -16.77 12.60
C THR A 32 4.79 -15.71 13.68
N THR A 33 5.90 -15.37 14.33
CA THR A 33 5.99 -14.38 15.40
C THR A 33 6.22 -12.97 14.85
N ALA A 34 5.89 -11.95 15.63
CA ALA A 34 6.19 -10.56 15.29
C ALA A 34 7.69 -10.33 15.06
N GLN A 35 8.55 -11.04 15.80
CA GLN A 35 10.00 -10.97 15.63
C GLN A 35 10.45 -11.52 14.27
N GLN A 36 9.90 -12.66 13.84
CA GLN A 36 10.20 -13.24 12.53
C GLN A 36 9.81 -12.29 11.38
N HIS A 37 8.65 -11.64 11.48
CA HIS A 37 8.24 -10.63 10.49
C HIS A 37 9.21 -9.44 10.45
N ARG A 38 9.64 -8.91 11.60
CA ARG A 38 10.62 -7.80 11.65
C ARG A 38 11.95 -8.20 11.01
N THR A 39 12.46 -9.38 11.33
CA THR A 39 13.73 -9.87 10.76
C THR A 39 13.64 -10.02 9.24
N ALA A 40 12.56 -10.61 8.73
CA ALA A 40 12.34 -10.77 7.29
C ALA A 40 12.26 -9.42 6.56
N ARG A 41 11.54 -8.46 7.14
CA ARG A 41 11.44 -7.09 6.61
C ARG A 41 12.79 -6.37 6.58
N LEU A 42 13.54 -6.42 7.68
CA LEU A 42 14.86 -5.80 7.76
C LEU A 42 15.84 -6.43 6.78
N LYS A 43 15.80 -7.76 6.63
CA LYS A 43 16.60 -8.47 5.63
C LYS A 43 16.28 -7.97 4.22
N TRP A 44 14.99 -7.90 3.89
CA TRP A 44 14.55 -7.39 2.58
C TRP A 44 15.05 -5.95 2.35
N CYS A 45 14.86 -5.02 3.29
CA CYS A 45 15.35 -3.65 3.15
C CYS A 45 16.88 -3.61 2.92
N ARG A 46 17.65 -4.45 3.62
CA ARG A 46 19.11 -4.54 3.45
C ARG A 46 19.53 -5.12 2.10
N GLU A 47 18.80 -6.08 1.56
CA GLU A 47 19.09 -6.64 0.23
C GLU A 47 18.85 -5.61 -0.89
N HIS A 48 17.95 -4.66 -0.66
CA HIS A 48 17.44 -3.74 -1.68
C HIS A 48 17.89 -2.28 -1.46
N HIS A 49 18.67 -1.98 -0.41
CA HIS A 49 19.04 -0.60 -0.07
C HIS A 49 19.93 0.10 -1.11
N ASN A 50 20.70 -0.66 -1.89
CA ASN A 50 21.61 -0.15 -2.91
C ASN A 50 21.01 -0.19 -4.33
N TRP A 51 19.73 -0.54 -4.46
CA TRP A 51 19.07 -0.54 -5.75
C TRP A 51 18.99 0.87 -6.31
N THR A 52 19.37 0.99 -7.59
CA THR A 52 19.37 2.25 -8.34
C THR A 52 17.96 2.60 -8.80
N GLU A 53 17.77 3.84 -9.26
CA GLU A 53 16.49 4.25 -9.86
C GLU A 53 16.11 3.37 -11.04
N GLN A 54 17.09 2.94 -11.84
CA GLN A 54 16.87 2.04 -12.98
C GLN A 54 16.39 0.66 -12.55
N ASP A 55 16.88 0.16 -11.41
CA ASP A 55 16.40 -1.11 -10.84
C ASP A 55 14.94 -0.97 -10.40
N TRP A 56 14.61 0.09 -9.64
CA TRP A 56 13.24 0.37 -9.21
C TRP A 56 12.28 0.68 -10.37
N ALA A 57 12.78 1.27 -11.46
CA ALA A 57 11.99 1.59 -12.64
C ALA A 57 11.49 0.34 -13.37
N CYS A 58 12.13 -0.81 -13.15
CA CYS A 58 11.74 -2.09 -13.74
C CYS A 58 10.71 -2.86 -12.91
N ILE A 59 10.22 -2.29 -11.81
CA ILE A 59 9.34 -2.95 -10.84
C ILE A 59 7.90 -2.46 -10.95
N LEU A 60 6.98 -3.41 -11.10
CA LEU A 60 5.54 -3.16 -10.98
C LEU A 60 5.06 -3.55 -9.59
N PHE A 61 4.81 -2.54 -8.76
CA PHE A 61 4.12 -2.70 -7.48
C PHE A 61 2.63 -2.86 -7.73
N SER A 62 2.02 -3.91 -7.19
CA SER A 62 0.57 -4.11 -7.29
C SER A 62 -0.05 -4.46 -5.95
N ASP A 63 -1.37 -4.25 -5.86
CA ASP A 63 -2.17 -4.58 -4.69
C ASP A 63 -3.67 -4.51 -4.99
N GLU A 64 -4.48 -5.14 -4.15
CA GLU A 64 -5.94 -5.04 -4.14
C GLU A 64 -6.43 -4.15 -3.01
N SER A 65 -7.35 -3.22 -3.31
CA SER A 65 -8.00 -2.37 -2.31
C SER A 65 -9.51 -2.50 -2.34
N ARG A 66 -10.13 -2.44 -1.16
CA ARG A 66 -11.60 -2.40 -1.04
C ARG A 66 -12.06 -0.96 -0.88
N PHE A 67 -13.05 -0.57 -1.69
CA PHE A 67 -13.77 0.70 -1.56
C PHE A 67 -15.22 0.43 -1.21
N SER A 68 -15.74 1.07 -0.17
CA SER A 68 -17.11 0.96 0.32
C SER A 68 -17.92 2.22 0.01
N LEU A 69 -19.25 2.08 -0.12
CA LEU A 69 -20.17 3.24 -0.19
C LEU A 69 -20.26 3.97 1.15
N SER A 70 -20.29 3.23 2.26
CA SER A 70 -20.10 3.83 3.58
C SER A 70 -18.64 4.24 3.71
N SER A 71 -18.39 5.50 4.06
CA SER A 71 -17.01 5.97 4.22
C SER A 71 -16.38 5.27 5.43
N ASP A 72 -15.40 4.39 5.16
CA ASP A 72 -14.53 3.80 6.19
C ASP A 72 -13.55 4.85 6.77
N CYS A 73 -13.66 6.12 6.37
CA CYS A 73 -12.79 7.20 6.80
C CYS A 73 -12.89 7.37 8.32
N ARG A 74 -11.91 6.83 9.05
CA ARG A 74 -11.74 7.00 10.50
C ARG A 74 -11.36 8.43 10.89
N ARG A 75 -11.30 9.35 9.92
CA ARG A 75 -10.90 10.75 10.09
C ARG A 75 -12.10 11.71 10.16
N GLN A 76 -13.32 11.21 10.29
CA GLN A 76 -14.44 12.07 10.69
C GLN A 76 -14.23 12.49 12.14
N LEU A 77 -13.99 13.78 12.34
CA LEU A 77 -13.87 14.38 13.67
C LEU A 77 -15.26 14.81 14.11
N ILE A 78 -15.71 14.30 15.25
CA ILE A 78 -16.95 14.73 15.91
C ILE A 78 -16.54 15.66 17.04
N TRP A 79 -16.94 16.93 16.95
CA TRP A 79 -16.81 17.87 18.06
C TRP A 79 -17.97 17.66 19.03
N HIS A 80 -17.68 17.47 20.31
CA HIS A 80 -18.68 17.32 21.36
C HIS A 80 -18.23 18.05 22.64
N GLU A 81 -19.17 18.36 23.51
CA GLU A 81 -18.88 18.96 24.82
C GLU A 81 -18.16 17.96 25.75
N SER A 82 -17.34 18.46 26.68
CA SER A 82 -16.62 17.59 27.61
C SER A 82 -17.61 16.74 28.45
N GLY A 83 -17.39 15.43 28.50
CA GLY A 83 -18.27 14.49 29.21
C GLY A 83 -19.48 13.98 28.41
N THR A 84 -19.72 14.45 27.18
CA THR A 84 -20.88 14.02 26.38
C THR A 84 -20.56 12.98 25.29
N ALA A 85 -19.33 12.46 25.27
CA ALA A 85 -18.83 11.57 24.20
C ALA A 85 -19.72 10.34 23.92
N TYR A 86 -20.41 9.81 24.93
CA TYR A 86 -21.23 8.60 24.81
C TYR A 86 -22.72 8.86 24.64
N ARG A 87 -23.13 10.12 24.43
CA ARG A 87 -24.53 10.41 24.09
C ARG A 87 -24.83 9.92 22.67
N PRO A 88 -26.03 9.37 22.40
CA PRO A 88 -26.38 8.87 21.07
C PRO A 88 -26.18 9.91 19.96
N GLU A 89 -26.42 11.19 20.24
CA GLU A 89 -26.19 12.32 19.33
C GLU A 89 -24.71 12.53 18.94
N ASN A 90 -23.76 12.06 19.76
CA ASN A 90 -22.32 12.17 19.54
C ASN A 90 -21.68 10.84 19.08
N ILE A 91 -22.48 9.78 18.95
CA ILE A 91 -22.03 8.46 18.49
C ILE A 91 -22.47 8.27 17.05
N GLN A 92 -21.48 8.04 16.17
CA GLN A 92 -21.77 7.62 14.81
C GLN A 92 -21.80 6.09 14.74
N GLU A 93 -22.99 5.53 14.51
CA GLU A 93 -23.13 4.11 14.22
C GLU A 93 -22.40 3.76 12.92
N LYS A 94 -21.66 2.65 12.95
CA LYS A 94 -20.97 2.11 11.78
C LYS A 94 -21.44 0.68 11.56
N ASP A 95 -21.94 0.42 10.35
CA ASP A 95 -22.18 -0.94 9.90
C ASP A 95 -20.88 -1.74 9.95
N ARG A 96 -20.93 -2.92 10.57
CA ARG A 96 -19.77 -3.82 10.68
C ARG A 96 -19.32 -4.32 9.29
N TYR A 97 -20.23 -4.31 8.31
CA TYR A 97 -19.98 -4.64 6.93
C TYR A 97 -20.65 -3.59 6.04
N PRO A 98 -19.88 -2.84 5.23
CA PRO A 98 -20.47 -1.96 4.23
C PRO A 98 -21.45 -2.74 3.35
N THR A 99 -22.68 -2.25 3.25
CA THR A 99 -23.76 -2.87 2.45
C THR A 99 -23.42 -2.96 0.96
N CYS A 100 -22.45 -2.17 0.49
CA CYS A 100 -21.92 -2.25 -0.86
C CYS A 100 -20.44 -1.85 -0.90
N SER A 101 -19.59 -2.75 -1.40
CA SER A 101 -18.17 -2.47 -1.67
C SER A 101 -17.73 -3.03 -3.02
N ILE A 102 -16.67 -2.45 -3.57
CA ILE A 102 -15.94 -2.95 -4.73
C ILE A 102 -14.53 -3.32 -4.31
N MET A 103 -14.03 -4.39 -4.91
CA MET A 103 -12.62 -4.76 -4.87
C MET A 103 -11.99 -4.23 -6.15
N VAL A 104 -10.89 -3.49 -6.02
CA VAL A 104 -10.14 -2.98 -7.17
C VAL A 104 -8.71 -3.45 -7.10
N TRP A 105 -8.10 -3.67 -8.26
CA TRP A 105 -6.69 -3.98 -8.42
C TRP A 105 -6.03 -2.90 -9.27
N ALA A 106 -4.80 -2.54 -8.94
CA ALA A 106 -3.95 -1.76 -9.83
C ALA A 106 -2.48 -2.12 -9.64
N GLY A 107 -1.68 -1.74 -10.64
CA GLY A 107 -0.23 -1.75 -10.59
C GLY A 107 0.35 -0.37 -10.90
N ILE A 108 1.45 -0.04 -10.23
CA ILE A 108 2.24 1.19 -10.42
C ILE A 108 3.72 0.89 -10.61
N MET A 109 4.35 1.70 -11.43
CA MET A 109 5.77 1.67 -11.77
C MET A 109 6.24 3.12 -11.97
N ILE A 110 7.54 3.39 -11.88
CA ILE A 110 8.09 4.76 -12.01
C ILE A 110 7.59 5.47 -13.28
N ASN A 111 7.56 4.76 -14.41
CA ASN A 111 7.19 5.31 -15.72
C ASN A 111 5.86 4.75 -16.25
N GLY A 112 5.03 4.19 -15.38
CA GLY A 112 3.82 3.52 -15.87
C GLY A 112 2.85 3.10 -14.78
N ARG A 113 1.62 2.82 -15.20
CA ARG A 113 0.57 2.34 -14.32
C ARG A 113 -0.44 1.53 -15.10
N THR A 114 -1.13 0.63 -14.42
CA THR A 114 -2.28 -0.04 -15.01
C THR A 114 -3.49 0.90 -14.99
N ARG A 115 -4.53 0.53 -15.75
CA ARG A 115 -5.87 1.04 -15.45
C ARG A 115 -6.34 0.40 -14.15
N LEU A 116 -7.20 1.13 -13.42
CA LEU A 116 -7.84 0.59 -12.23
C LEU A 116 -8.82 -0.52 -12.66
N HIS A 117 -8.50 -1.75 -12.32
CA HIS A 117 -9.30 -2.93 -12.61
C HIS A 117 -10.32 -3.14 -11.49
N VAL A 118 -11.59 -3.39 -11.83
CA VAL A 118 -12.61 -3.76 -10.85
C VAL A 118 -12.73 -5.27 -10.86
N VAL A 119 -12.25 -5.90 -9.78
CA VAL A 119 -12.26 -7.35 -9.64
C VAL A 119 -13.71 -7.84 -9.55
N ALA A 120 -14.03 -8.91 -10.27
CA ALA A 120 -15.37 -9.46 -10.26
C ALA A 120 -15.76 -9.96 -8.86
N ASN A 121 -17.07 -9.93 -8.56
CA ASN A 121 -17.57 -10.35 -7.25
C ASN A 121 -17.23 -11.82 -6.95
N GLY A 122 -17.04 -12.13 -5.67
CA GLY A 122 -16.74 -13.48 -5.19
C GLY A 122 -15.28 -13.67 -4.79
N THR A 123 -14.94 -14.88 -4.35
CA THR A 123 -13.59 -15.21 -3.88
C THR A 123 -12.59 -15.19 -5.04
N MET A 124 -11.46 -14.51 -4.85
CA MET A 124 -10.34 -14.56 -5.79
C MET A 124 -9.69 -15.95 -5.72
N THR A 125 -9.70 -16.69 -6.84
CA THR A 125 -8.98 -17.95 -6.99
C THR A 125 -7.69 -17.71 -7.76
N GLY A 126 -6.74 -18.67 -7.72
CA GLY A 126 -5.52 -18.56 -8.53
C GLY A 126 -5.79 -18.42 -10.02
N GLN A 127 -6.77 -19.16 -10.56
CA GLN A 127 -7.17 -19.03 -11.96
C GLN A 127 -7.76 -17.66 -12.28
N ARG A 128 -8.64 -17.14 -11.41
CA ARG A 128 -9.17 -15.78 -11.59
C ARG A 128 -8.09 -14.71 -11.53
N TYR A 129 -7.09 -14.89 -10.66
CA TYR A 129 -5.94 -14.00 -10.62
C TYR A 129 -5.16 -14.01 -11.95
N ILE A 130 -4.98 -15.17 -12.57
CA ILE A 130 -4.37 -15.27 -13.91
C ILE A 130 -5.21 -14.51 -14.95
N ASP A 131 -6.51 -14.81 -14.99
CA ASP A 131 -7.41 -14.33 -16.05
C ASP A 131 -7.80 -12.85 -15.91
N GLU A 132 -7.90 -12.33 -14.68
CA GLU A 132 -8.30 -10.95 -14.39
C GLU A 132 -7.09 -10.01 -14.23
N VAL A 133 -5.93 -10.52 -13.78
CA VAL A 133 -4.77 -9.70 -13.41
C VAL A 133 -3.53 -10.01 -14.25
N LEU A 134 -3.00 -11.23 -14.20
CA LEU A 134 -1.69 -11.52 -14.77
C LEU A 134 -1.66 -11.33 -16.29
N LEU A 135 -2.54 -12.01 -17.01
CA LEU A 135 -2.55 -11.98 -18.49
C LEU A 135 -3.03 -10.63 -19.06
N PRO A 136 -4.09 -9.98 -18.54
CA PRO A 136 -4.57 -8.74 -19.12
C PRO A 136 -3.74 -7.51 -18.74
N HIS A 137 -3.03 -7.55 -17.62
CA HIS A 137 -2.36 -6.36 -17.07
C HIS A 137 -0.86 -6.56 -16.90
N VAL A 138 -0.41 -7.56 -16.15
CA VAL A 138 1.02 -7.74 -15.83
C VAL A 138 1.84 -8.08 -17.08
N ARG A 139 1.31 -8.95 -17.95
CA ARG A 139 1.97 -9.34 -19.22
C ARG A 139 2.28 -8.14 -20.13
N LEU A 140 1.42 -7.12 -20.13
CA LEU A 140 1.65 -5.93 -20.95
C LEU A 140 2.91 -5.17 -20.51
N PHE A 141 3.15 -5.08 -19.20
CA PHE A 141 4.36 -4.45 -18.67
C PHE A 141 5.60 -5.30 -18.94
N ARG A 142 5.48 -6.63 -18.86
CA ARG A 142 6.57 -7.53 -19.26
C ARG A 142 6.98 -7.34 -20.71
N GLY A 143 6.01 -7.17 -21.61
CA GLY A 143 6.27 -6.89 -23.03
C GLY A 143 6.89 -5.51 -23.27
N ALA A 144 6.54 -4.51 -22.47
CA ALA A 144 7.07 -3.15 -22.61
C ALA A 144 8.47 -2.96 -22.00
N VAL A 145 8.74 -3.55 -20.83
CA VAL A 145 10.00 -3.39 -20.09
C VAL A 145 11.06 -4.42 -20.50
N GLY A 146 10.64 -5.59 -20.96
CA GLY A 146 11.56 -6.67 -21.33
C GLY A 146 12.06 -7.47 -20.13
N ASP A 147 13.20 -8.13 -20.29
CA ASP A 147 13.67 -9.19 -19.37
C ASP A 147 14.03 -8.69 -17.97
N LYS A 148 14.20 -7.39 -17.80
CA LYS A 148 14.44 -6.75 -16.49
C LYS A 148 13.16 -6.57 -15.67
N PHE A 149 12.00 -6.83 -16.25
CA PHE A 149 10.72 -6.64 -15.60
C PHE A 149 10.57 -7.53 -14.36
N VAL A 150 10.27 -6.91 -13.23
CA VAL A 150 9.98 -7.59 -11.97
C VAL A 150 8.59 -7.24 -11.50
N PHE A 151 7.81 -8.26 -11.17
CA PHE A 151 6.46 -8.11 -10.65
C PHE A 151 6.43 -8.28 -9.13
N ILE A 152 5.69 -7.42 -8.44
CA ILE A 152 5.43 -7.51 -7.00
C ILE A 152 3.93 -7.64 -6.75
N ASP A 153 3.59 -8.71 -6.04
CA ASP A 153 2.32 -8.94 -5.39
C ASP A 153 2.55 -9.36 -3.92
N ASP A 154 1.46 -9.46 -3.16
CA ASP A 154 1.55 -9.91 -1.78
C ASP A 154 1.63 -11.46 -1.67
N ASN A 155 1.59 -11.97 -0.44
CA ASN A 155 1.66 -13.41 -0.16
C ASN A 155 0.29 -14.06 0.02
N GLU A 156 -0.78 -13.49 -0.55
CA GLU A 156 -2.12 -14.10 -0.48
C GLU A 156 -2.18 -15.44 -1.20
N THR A 157 -3.07 -16.31 -0.71
CA THR A 157 -3.10 -17.72 -1.13
C THR A 157 -3.44 -17.90 -2.61
N CYS A 158 -4.25 -17.01 -3.19
CA CYS A 158 -4.54 -17.00 -4.63
C CYS A 158 -3.31 -16.68 -5.48
N HIS A 159 -2.41 -15.81 -5.01
CA HIS A 159 -1.19 -15.44 -5.73
C HIS A 159 -0.14 -16.55 -5.71
N ARG A 160 -0.18 -17.39 -4.67
CA ARG A 160 0.79 -18.47 -4.40
C ARG A 160 0.33 -19.86 -4.85
N THR A 161 -0.66 -19.92 -5.74
CA THR A 161 -1.07 -21.18 -6.39
C THR A 161 -0.02 -21.65 -7.40
N LEU A 162 0.06 -22.96 -7.65
CA LEU A 162 0.95 -23.52 -8.68
C LEU A 162 0.63 -22.92 -10.06
N ALA A 163 -0.66 -22.88 -10.43
CA ALA A 163 -1.08 -22.30 -11.70
C ALA A 163 -0.63 -20.84 -11.88
N ALA A 164 -0.70 -20.01 -10.83
CA ALA A 164 -0.24 -18.63 -10.91
C ALA A 164 1.29 -18.53 -11.06
N GLN A 165 2.03 -19.43 -10.41
CA GLN A 165 3.49 -19.50 -10.57
C GLN A 165 3.88 -19.98 -11.97
N ASP A 166 3.27 -21.08 -12.45
CA ASP A 166 3.50 -21.62 -13.79
C ASP A 166 3.18 -20.57 -14.88
N CYS A 167 2.13 -19.78 -14.68
CA CYS A 167 1.78 -18.68 -15.59
C CYS A 167 2.89 -17.62 -15.64
N LEU A 168 3.39 -17.16 -14.48
CA LEU A 168 4.48 -16.18 -14.44
C LEU A 168 5.75 -16.73 -15.08
N ASP A 169 6.08 -18.00 -14.80
CA ASP A 169 7.26 -18.65 -15.35
C ASP A 169 7.15 -18.79 -16.88
N SER A 170 5.97 -19.16 -17.40
CA SER A 170 5.72 -19.29 -18.84
C SER A 170 5.80 -17.95 -19.59
N GLU A 171 5.46 -16.85 -18.92
CA GLU A 171 5.57 -15.49 -19.44
C GLU A 171 6.97 -14.88 -19.19
N GLY A 172 7.88 -15.62 -18.55
CA GLY A 172 9.22 -15.16 -18.21
C GLY A 172 9.20 -13.95 -17.27
N ILE A 173 8.24 -13.91 -16.34
CA ILE A 173 8.05 -12.82 -15.38
C ILE A 173 8.69 -13.21 -14.04
N GLN A 174 9.72 -12.48 -13.63
CA GLN A 174 10.28 -12.65 -12.31
C GLN A 174 9.35 -12.01 -11.26
N ARG A 175 8.97 -12.80 -10.26
CA ARG A 175 8.29 -12.29 -9.07
C ARG A 175 9.29 -11.94 -7.98
N LEU A 176 9.21 -10.74 -7.41
CA LEU A 176 10.02 -10.39 -6.25
C LEU A 176 9.48 -11.07 -4.99
N VAL A 177 10.37 -11.61 -4.17
CA VAL A 177 10.00 -12.14 -2.85
C VAL A 177 9.66 -10.97 -1.93
N TRP A 178 8.39 -10.85 -1.56
CA TRP A 178 7.90 -9.77 -0.70
C TRP A 178 7.80 -10.21 0.77
N PRO A 179 8.30 -9.41 1.73
CA PRO A 179 8.15 -9.73 3.14
C PRO A 179 6.68 -9.59 3.57
N ALA A 180 6.14 -10.64 4.18
CA ALA A 180 4.74 -10.65 4.62
C ALA A 180 4.40 -9.47 5.56
N ARG A 181 3.18 -8.93 5.43
CA ARG A 181 2.65 -7.83 6.26
C ARG A 181 3.48 -6.54 6.15
N SER A 182 3.79 -6.14 4.91
CA SER A 182 4.61 -4.96 4.63
C SER A 182 3.94 -3.98 3.69
N LEU A 183 2.72 -3.58 4.05
CA LEU A 183 1.94 -2.59 3.30
C LEU A 183 2.65 -1.23 3.26
N ASP A 184 3.36 -0.87 4.32
CA ASP A 184 4.17 0.35 4.39
C ASP A 184 5.34 0.37 3.39
N LEU A 185 5.82 -0.79 2.96
CA LEU A 185 6.85 -0.89 1.91
C LEU A 185 6.25 -0.81 0.50
N ASN A 186 4.93 -0.91 0.34
CA ASN A 186 4.27 -0.90 -0.97
C ASN A 186 3.76 0.53 -1.29
N PRO A 187 4.36 1.25 -2.26
CA PRO A 187 3.98 2.63 -2.59
C PRO A 187 2.52 2.78 -3.01
N ILE A 188 1.89 1.72 -3.51
CA ILE A 188 0.49 1.75 -3.97
C ILE A 188 -0.49 2.03 -2.83
N GLU A 189 -0.13 1.74 -1.59
CA GLU A 189 -0.95 2.05 -0.41
C GLU A 189 -1.13 3.54 -0.21
N ASN A 190 -0.12 4.35 -0.56
CA ASN A 190 -0.24 5.80 -0.57
C ASN A 190 -1.20 6.29 -1.67
N VAL A 191 -1.20 5.61 -2.83
CA VAL A 191 -2.16 5.87 -3.90
C VAL A 191 -3.57 5.52 -3.42
N TRP A 192 -3.75 4.40 -2.71
CA TRP A 192 -5.04 4.03 -2.13
C TRP A 192 -5.55 5.03 -1.11
N ASP A 193 -4.71 5.52 -0.20
CA ASP A 193 -5.11 6.58 0.75
C ASP A 193 -5.50 7.88 0.00
N ALA A 194 -4.74 8.28 -1.01
CA ALA A 194 -5.07 9.46 -1.82
C ALA A 194 -6.39 9.29 -2.58
N LEU A 195 -6.62 8.13 -3.20
CA LEU A 195 -7.84 7.81 -3.93
C LEU A 195 -9.06 7.78 -2.98
N ARG A 196 -8.94 7.18 -1.80
CA ARG A 196 -9.98 7.18 -0.77
C ARG A 196 -10.32 8.59 -0.32
N ARG A 197 -9.32 9.45 -0.10
CA ARG A 197 -9.52 10.87 0.24
C ARG A 197 -10.29 11.61 -0.85
N GLN A 198 -9.94 11.42 -2.11
CA GLN A 198 -10.64 12.07 -3.23
C GLN A 198 -12.08 11.56 -3.41
N VAL A 199 -12.34 10.26 -3.21
CA VAL A 199 -13.70 9.72 -3.29
C VAL A 199 -14.55 10.24 -2.12
N ALA A 200 -14.01 10.29 -0.91
CA ALA A 200 -14.71 10.78 0.28
C ALA A 200 -14.95 12.29 0.27
N GLY A 201 -14.05 13.08 -0.32
CA GLY A 201 -14.15 14.55 -0.38
C GLY A 201 -15.10 15.08 -1.45
N ARG A 202 -15.88 14.24 -2.15
CA ARG A 202 -16.83 14.70 -3.16
C ARG A 202 -18.07 15.30 -2.53
N ASN A 203 -18.54 16.41 -3.09
CA ASN A 203 -19.84 17.02 -2.77
C ASN A 203 -21.01 16.06 -3.02
N TYR A 204 -20.86 15.16 -3.99
CA TYR A 204 -21.82 14.10 -4.30
C TYR A 204 -21.15 12.74 -4.08
N PRO A 205 -21.29 12.14 -2.89
CA PRO A 205 -20.73 10.82 -2.62
C PRO A 205 -21.41 9.77 -3.51
N PRO A 206 -20.69 8.69 -3.87
CA PRO A 206 -21.28 7.61 -4.64
C PRO A 206 -22.43 6.97 -3.84
N THR A 207 -23.58 6.79 -4.48
CA THR A 207 -24.80 6.23 -3.86
C THR A 207 -25.06 4.79 -4.26
N ASN A 208 -24.35 4.28 -5.26
CA ASN A 208 -24.45 2.90 -5.73
C ASN A 208 -23.11 2.39 -6.30
N LYS A 209 -23.02 1.07 -6.53
CA LYS A 209 -21.81 0.41 -7.04
C LYS A 209 -21.27 1.03 -8.33
N ASN A 210 -22.14 1.35 -9.28
CA ASN A 210 -21.75 1.89 -10.59
C ASN A 210 -21.14 3.28 -10.45
N THR A 211 -21.75 4.14 -9.63
CA THR A 211 -21.18 5.47 -9.33
C THR A 211 -19.84 5.37 -8.61
N LEU A 212 -19.67 4.38 -7.72
CA LEU A 212 -18.40 4.14 -7.03
C LEU A 212 -17.30 3.68 -8.00
N ILE A 213 -17.62 2.79 -8.94
CA ILE A 213 -16.70 2.34 -9.99
C ILE A 213 -16.27 3.53 -10.86
N LEU A 214 -17.23 4.29 -11.38
CA LEU A 214 -16.94 5.45 -12.23
C LEU A 214 -16.09 6.50 -11.50
N HIS A 215 -16.43 6.77 -10.23
CA HIS A 215 -15.68 7.70 -9.38
C HIS A 215 -14.26 7.23 -9.10
N SER A 216 -14.06 5.94 -8.83
CA SER A 216 -12.74 5.35 -8.56
C SER A 216 -11.89 5.33 -9.83
N GLN A 217 -12.46 4.97 -10.98
CA GLN A 217 -11.75 4.95 -12.26
C GLN A 217 -11.35 6.36 -12.73
N ARG A 218 -12.26 7.34 -12.64
CA ARG A 218 -11.97 8.74 -13.00
C ARG A 218 -10.86 9.35 -12.14
N ASN A 219 -10.87 9.08 -10.83
CA ASN A 219 -9.86 9.63 -9.90
C ASN A 219 -8.56 8.86 -9.88
N GLY A 220 -8.61 7.53 -10.13
CA GLY A 220 -7.41 6.70 -10.22
C GLY A 220 -6.42 7.28 -11.24
N ILE A 221 -6.93 7.78 -12.37
CA ILE A 221 -6.11 8.44 -13.40
C ILE A 221 -5.33 9.64 -12.82
N ASN A 222 -5.94 10.47 -11.98
CA ASN A 222 -5.31 11.66 -11.41
C ASN A 222 -4.36 11.35 -10.23
N CYS A 223 -4.72 10.39 -9.36
CA CYS A 223 -3.88 9.98 -8.22
C CYS A 223 -2.64 9.18 -8.63
N LEU A 224 -2.76 8.37 -9.68
CA LEU A 224 -1.68 7.53 -10.16
C LEU A 224 -0.63 8.34 -10.97
N ASN A 225 -0.98 9.51 -11.51
CA ASN A 225 -0.03 10.40 -12.19
C ASN A 225 0.90 11.13 -11.19
N THR A 226 0.54 11.19 -9.90
CA THR A 226 1.44 11.66 -8.82
C THR A 226 2.48 10.61 -8.37
N CYS A 227 2.55 9.44 -9.04
CA CYS A 227 3.46 8.33 -8.68
C CYS A 227 4.93 8.74 -8.55
N TRP A 228 5.41 9.71 -9.35
CA TRP A 228 6.79 10.18 -9.28
C TRP A 228 7.16 10.69 -7.87
N ILE A 229 6.32 11.52 -7.26
CA ILE A 229 6.57 12.11 -5.93
C ILE A 229 6.48 11.05 -4.82
N MET A 230 5.67 10.02 -4.98
CA MET A 230 5.46 8.98 -3.96
C MET A 230 6.50 7.87 -4.03
N LEU A 231 7.02 7.53 -5.21
CA LEU A 231 8.12 6.57 -5.35
C LEU A 231 9.45 7.14 -4.82
N CYS A 232 9.66 8.45 -4.92
CA CYS A 232 10.74 9.14 -4.20
C CYS A 232 10.63 9.00 -2.66
N LYS A 233 9.43 8.80 -2.09
CA LYS A 233 9.27 8.52 -0.66
C LYS A 233 9.64 7.08 -0.31
N VAL A 234 9.33 6.10 -1.15
CA VAL A 234 9.82 4.72 -0.95
C VAL A 234 11.34 4.69 -1.05
N TRP A 235 11.92 5.42 -2.00
CA TRP A 235 13.36 5.67 -2.08
C TRP A 235 13.91 6.29 -0.78
N TYR A 236 13.26 7.34 -0.25
CA TYR A 236 13.65 7.99 0.99
C TYR A 236 13.48 7.08 2.22
N GLU A 237 12.42 6.28 2.31
CA GLU A 237 12.17 5.39 3.44
C GLU A 237 13.07 4.15 3.43
N VAL A 238 13.30 3.54 2.26
CA VAL A 238 14.27 2.44 2.12
C VAL A 238 15.69 2.94 2.40
N TRP A 239 16.08 4.11 1.88
CA TRP A 239 17.36 4.75 2.20
C TRP A 239 17.48 5.06 3.70
N ASN A 240 16.48 5.65 4.34
CA ASN A 240 16.53 5.97 5.78
C ASN A 240 16.52 4.74 6.69
N VAL A 241 15.79 3.69 6.32
CA VAL A 241 15.80 2.41 7.05
C VAL A 241 17.16 1.72 6.96
N ALA A 242 17.91 1.92 5.87
CA ALA A 242 19.22 1.32 5.66
C ALA A 242 20.40 2.13 6.22
N SER A 243 20.30 3.46 6.28
CA SER A 243 21.45 4.35 6.50
C SER A 243 21.63 4.88 7.92
N HIS A 244 20.64 4.79 8.82
CA HIS A 244 20.73 5.43 10.15
C HIS A 244 20.28 4.53 11.30
N SER A 245 21.25 4.09 12.12
CA SER A 245 21.02 3.54 13.46
C SER A 245 20.62 4.60 14.50
N THR A 246 20.40 5.85 14.10
CA THR A 246 19.96 6.96 14.98
C THR A 246 19.05 7.93 14.22
N TRP A 247 17.80 8.08 14.68
CA TRP A 247 16.78 8.93 14.06
C TRP A 247 16.84 10.39 14.56
N THR A 248 16.80 11.35 13.62
CA THR A 248 16.28 12.73 13.78
C THR A 248 15.56 13.15 12.49
N TYR A 249 14.36 13.74 12.62
CA TYR A 249 13.44 14.13 11.54
C TYR A 249 14.02 15.19 10.57
N PRO A 250 13.53 15.27 9.32
CA PRO A 250 13.96 16.31 8.38
C PRO A 250 13.16 17.61 8.52
N VAL A 251 13.90 18.68 8.32
CA VAL A 251 13.50 20.06 8.08
C VAL A 251 12.59 20.15 6.84
N LEU A 252 11.64 21.09 6.85
CA LEU A 252 10.82 21.48 5.69
C LEU A 252 11.70 21.83 4.47
N ILE A 253 11.51 21.16 3.33
CA ILE A 253 12.20 21.48 2.06
C ILE A 253 11.14 21.77 0.97
N PRO A 254 11.35 22.78 0.11
CA PRO A 254 10.29 23.53 -0.54
C PRO A 254 9.71 22.86 -1.79
N PHE A 255 8.47 23.23 -2.10
CA PHE A 255 7.76 22.90 -3.34
C PHE A 255 8.61 23.27 -4.58
N PHE A 256 9.11 22.27 -5.31
CA PHE A 256 9.62 22.48 -6.66
C PHE A 256 8.50 22.31 -7.68
N LYS A 257 8.38 23.29 -8.58
CA LYS A 257 7.41 23.32 -9.69
C LYS A 257 7.62 22.13 -10.63
N VAL A 258 6.52 21.45 -10.93
CA VAL A 258 6.40 20.48 -12.03
C VAL A 258 6.44 21.25 -13.37
N PRO A 259 7.30 20.90 -14.33
CA PRO A 259 7.10 21.31 -15.71
C PRO A 259 5.88 20.56 -16.25
N ALA A 260 4.89 21.30 -16.73
CA ALA A 260 3.89 20.73 -17.62
C ALA A 260 4.63 20.33 -18.89
N ASP A 261 4.65 19.04 -19.22
CA ASP A 261 4.46 18.50 -20.56
C ASP A 261 4.69 16.96 -20.55
N PHE A 262 3.77 16.26 -21.22
CA PHE A 262 3.60 14.81 -21.47
C PHE A 262 2.74 13.98 -20.50
#